data_AF-A0A5J4TX47-F1
#
_entry.id   AF-A0A5J4TX47-F1
#
_cell.length_a   1.000
_cell.length_b   1.000
_cell.length_c   1.000
_cell.angle_alpha   90.00
_cell.angle_beta   90.00
_cell.angle_gamma   90.00
#
_symmetry.space_group_name_H-M   'P 1'
#
loop_
_entity.id
_entity.type
_entity.pdbx_description
1 polymer ?
#
loop_
_entity_poly.entity_id
_entity_poly.type
_entity_poly.pdbx_seq_one_letter_code
_entity_poly.pdbx_strand_id
1 'polypeptide(L)'
;IMSYSKYAQIQVAKGNHPDHWRGTPSGSQNEDPNVCWCCRFGCFALMVLKVRGLNPTQANICPLLDEKADLDPKRARLTEKSSPEENYIGKIKYKGHFHYVHILSKRGDGSFDCYNSDGDKIQPIKASEFLCCYKVN
;
A
#
# COMPACT_ATOMS: atom_id res chain seq x y z
N ILE A 1 -31.33 -14.35 -2.37
CA ILE A 1 -30.09 -15.13 -2.57
C ILE A 1 -28.95 -14.12 -2.66
N MET A 2 -28.16 -13.98 -1.59
CA MET A 2 -27.03 -13.04 -1.54
C MET A 2 -25.88 -13.59 -2.39
N SER A 3 -25.51 -12.84 -3.43
CA SER A 3 -24.38 -13.16 -4.29
C SER A 3 -23.07 -12.81 -3.57
N TYR A 4 -22.34 -13.82 -3.12
CA TYR A 4 -20.98 -13.65 -2.61
C TYR A 4 -20.03 -13.48 -3.80
N SER A 5 -19.25 -12.39 -3.77
CA SER A 5 -18.16 -12.14 -4.71
C SER A 5 -17.14 -13.29 -4.63
N LYS A 6 -16.75 -13.81 -5.80
CA LYS A 6 -15.92 -15.00 -6.02
C LYS A 6 -14.45 -14.86 -5.56
N TYR A 7 -14.14 -13.79 -4.82
CA TYR A 7 -12.77 -13.31 -4.56
C TYR A 7 -12.42 -13.17 -3.07
N ALA A 8 -13.33 -13.49 -2.15
CA ALA A 8 -13.03 -13.50 -0.72
C ALA A 8 -12.52 -14.88 -0.29
N GLN A 9 -11.19 -15.07 -0.27
CA GLN A 9 -10.61 -16.15 0.54
C GLN A 9 -10.54 -15.71 2.01
N ILE A 10 -11.07 -16.59 2.86
CA ILE A 10 -11.55 -16.37 4.23
C ILE A 10 -10.39 -16.35 5.23
N GLN A 11 -10.26 -15.30 6.06
CA GLN A 11 -10.12 -15.31 7.53
C GLN A 11 -9.92 -13.88 8.09
N VAL A 12 -9.95 -13.75 9.43
CA VAL A 12 -10.80 -12.83 10.21
C VAL A 12 -10.10 -11.54 10.66
N ALA A 13 -9.53 -10.75 9.75
CA ALA A 13 -9.01 -9.44 10.14
C ALA A 13 -10.15 -8.45 10.46
N LYS A 14 -10.13 -7.82 11.65
CA LYS A 14 -10.97 -6.68 12.03
C LYS A 14 -10.52 -5.46 11.23
N GLY A 15 -11.31 -5.12 10.21
CA GLY A 15 -11.03 -4.07 9.24
C GLY A 15 -11.58 -4.49 7.89
N ASN A 16 -12.84 -4.17 7.60
CA ASN A 16 -13.45 -4.45 6.31
C ASN A 16 -12.88 -3.49 5.25
N HIS A 17 -11.63 -3.70 4.84
CA HIS A 17 -11.06 -3.06 3.66
C HIS A 17 -11.29 -4.00 2.46
N PRO A 18 -12.21 -3.68 1.54
CA PRO A 18 -12.48 -4.54 0.38
C PRO A 18 -11.25 -4.66 -0.54
N ASP A 19 -10.37 -3.67 -0.52
CA ASP A 19 -9.19 -3.59 -1.38
C ASP A 19 -7.92 -4.16 -0.74
N HIS A 20 -8.02 -4.94 0.34
CA HIS A 20 -6.84 -5.53 1.00
C HIS A 20 -6.85 -7.05 0.84
N TRP A 21 -5.67 -7.61 0.57
CA TRP A 21 -5.44 -9.04 0.75
C TRP A 21 -5.50 -9.39 2.24
N ARG A 22 -6.22 -10.46 2.58
CA ARG A 22 -6.45 -10.88 3.98
C ARG A 22 -5.56 -12.02 4.46
N GLY A 23 -4.58 -12.43 3.65
CA GLY A 23 -3.61 -13.44 4.06
C GLY A 23 -2.45 -12.84 4.87
N THR A 24 -1.71 -13.72 5.53
CA THR A 24 -0.46 -13.39 6.21
C THR A 24 0.69 -14.06 5.44
N PRO A 25 1.61 -13.28 4.84
CA PRO A 25 2.76 -13.85 4.15
C PRO A 25 3.72 -14.56 5.12
N SER A 26 4.40 -15.61 4.65
CA SER A 26 5.43 -16.31 5.43
C SER A 26 6.53 -15.36 5.88
N GLY A 27 7.03 -15.54 7.11
CA GLY A 27 8.05 -14.66 7.69
C GLY A 27 7.51 -13.39 8.35
N SER A 28 6.21 -13.11 8.19
CA SER A 28 5.53 -11.98 8.83
C SER A 28 5.50 -12.09 10.35
N GLN A 29 5.71 -10.96 11.03
CA GLN A 29 5.52 -10.79 12.47
C GLN A 29 4.05 -10.52 12.85
N ASN A 30 3.10 -10.67 11.91
CA ASN A 30 1.69 -10.49 12.22
C ASN A 30 1.14 -11.68 13.01
N GLU A 31 1.28 -11.60 14.34
CA GLU A 31 0.83 -12.63 15.28
C GLU A 31 -0.68 -12.57 15.58
N ASP A 32 -1.35 -11.45 15.28
CA ASP A 32 -2.78 -11.27 15.51
C ASP A 32 -3.58 -11.57 14.24
N PRO A 33 -4.33 -12.69 14.17
CA PRO A 33 -5.17 -13.02 13.02
C PRO A 33 -6.32 -12.02 12.82
N ASN A 34 -6.60 -11.16 13.81
CA ASN A 34 -7.59 -10.10 13.73
C ASN A 34 -7.03 -8.80 13.15
N VAL A 35 -5.74 -8.72 12.80
CA VAL A 35 -5.15 -7.53 12.22
C VAL A 35 -4.81 -7.77 10.76
N CYS A 36 -5.30 -6.90 9.87
CA CYS A 36 -4.97 -6.97 8.46
C CYS A 36 -3.48 -6.67 8.27
N TRP A 37 -2.75 -7.62 7.67
CA TRP A 37 -1.33 -7.46 7.40
C TRP A 37 -1.06 -6.23 6.51
N CYS A 38 -1.89 -5.97 5.49
CA CYS A 38 -1.74 -4.79 4.64
C CYS A 38 -1.85 -3.47 5.42
N CYS A 39 -2.74 -3.37 6.42
CA CYS A 39 -2.85 -2.18 7.26
C CYS A 39 -1.60 -1.95 8.13
N ARG A 40 -1.03 -3.03 8.68
CA ARG A 40 0.03 -2.91 9.70
C ARG A 40 1.44 -2.94 9.13
N PHE A 41 1.65 -3.70 8.06
CA PHE A 41 2.97 -4.00 7.50
C PHE A 41 3.01 -3.83 5.97
N GLY A 42 1.91 -4.18 5.27
CA GLY A 42 1.88 -4.28 3.81
C GLY A 42 1.48 -3.02 3.05
N CYS A 43 1.35 -1.85 3.71
CA CYS A 43 0.89 -0.61 3.09
C CYS A 43 1.73 -0.25 1.84
N PHE A 44 3.05 -0.43 1.91
CA PHE A 44 3.93 -0.17 0.79
C PHE A 44 3.68 -1.13 -0.39
N ALA A 45 3.57 -2.43 -0.13
CA ALA A 45 3.26 -3.44 -1.16
C ALA A 45 1.92 -3.15 -1.84
N LEU A 46 0.92 -2.72 -1.08
CA LEU A 46 -0.39 -2.36 -1.62
C LEU A 46 -0.30 -1.17 -2.58
N MET A 47 0.49 -0.14 -2.26
CA MET A 47 0.71 0.99 -3.16
C MET A 47 1.42 0.58 -4.45
N VAL A 48 2.38 -0.35 -4.39
CA VAL A 48 3.03 -0.91 -5.60
C VAL A 48 2.00 -1.57 -6.51
N LEU A 49 1.09 -2.36 -5.95
CA LEU A 49 0.03 -3.00 -6.74
C LEU A 49 -0.95 -1.98 -7.31
N LYS A 50 -1.32 -0.96 -6.54
CA LYS A 50 -2.21 0.12 -7.02
C LYS A 50 -1.62 0.87 -8.20
N VAL A 51 -0.34 1.26 -8.12
CA VAL A 51 0.38 1.92 -9.23
C VAL A 51 0.43 1.00 -10.46
N ARG A 52 0.59 -0.31 -10.26
CA ARG A 52 0.60 -1.31 -11.36
C ARG A 52 -0.79 -1.67 -11.87
N GLY A 53 -1.87 -1.15 -11.29
CA GLY A 53 -3.25 -1.55 -11.64
C GLY A 53 -3.57 -3.01 -11.32
N LEU A 54 -2.89 -3.60 -10.32
CA LEU A 54 -3.04 -5.00 -9.93
C LEU A 54 -3.86 -5.15 -8.64
N ASN A 55 -4.60 -6.26 -8.56
CA ASN A 55 -5.34 -6.62 -7.35
C ASN A 55 -4.42 -7.19 -6.26
N PRO A 56 -4.68 -6.91 -4.98
CA PRO A 56 -3.93 -7.46 -3.87
C PRO A 56 -4.36 -8.90 -3.60
N THR A 57 -3.65 -9.82 -4.24
CA THR A 57 -3.79 -11.27 -4.06
C THR A 57 -2.46 -11.82 -3.54
N GLN A 58 -2.48 -13.04 -2.99
CA GLN A 58 -1.24 -13.73 -2.60
C GLN A 58 -0.23 -13.80 -3.76
N ALA A 59 -0.72 -14.13 -4.97
CA ALA A 59 0.10 -14.24 -6.17
C ALA A 59 0.74 -12.91 -6.60
N ASN A 60 0.13 -11.76 -6.27
CA ASN A 60 0.66 -10.45 -6.60
C ASN A 60 1.50 -9.84 -5.47
N ILE A 61 1.16 -10.12 -4.21
CA ILE A 61 1.84 -9.57 -3.03
C ILE A 61 3.13 -10.35 -2.74
N CYS A 62 3.06 -11.68 -2.58
CA CYS A 62 4.21 -12.46 -2.11
C CYS A 62 5.47 -12.32 -2.97
N PRO A 63 5.40 -12.19 -4.32
CA PRO A 63 6.59 -11.96 -5.13
C PRO A 63 7.31 -10.63 -4.85
N LEU A 64 6.64 -9.66 -4.22
CA LEU A 64 7.23 -8.36 -3.87
C LEU A 64 8.00 -8.38 -2.55
N LEU A 65 7.83 -9.42 -1.75
CA LEU A 65 8.31 -9.45 -0.37
C LEU A 65 9.63 -10.22 -0.25
N ASP A 66 10.42 -9.87 0.76
CA ASP A 66 11.58 -10.64 1.22
C ASP A 66 11.17 -11.76 2.20
N GLU A 67 12.15 -12.46 2.76
CA GLU A 67 11.95 -13.55 3.72
C GLU A 67 11.34 -13.13 5.07
N LYS A 68 11.31 -11.83 5.38
CA LYS A 68 10.70 -11.27 6.59
C LYS A 68 9.31 -10.70 6.33
N ALA A 69 8.80 -10.93 5.12
CA ALA A 69 7.58 -10.31 4.60
C ALA A 69 7.64 -8.78 4.56
N ASP A 70 8.82 -8.18 4.45
CA ASP A 70 8.96 -6.76 4.15
C ASP A 70 9.01 -6.56 2.63
N LEU A 71 8.66 -5.36 2.15
CA LEU A 71 8.75 -5.07 0.72
C LEU A 71 10.23 -5.04 0.28
N ASP A 72 10.59 -5.89 -0.68
CA ASP A 72 11.90 -5.88 -1.32
C ASP A 72 11.89 -4.86 -2.49
N PRO A 73 12.64 -3.74 -2.41
CA PRO A 73 12.64 -2.73 -3.47
C PRO A 73 13.09 -3.27 -4.82
N LYS A 74 13.98 -4.27 -4.86
CA LYS A 74 14.45 -4.86 -6.13
C LYS A 74 13.36 -5.69 -6.77
N ARG A 75 12.68 -6.55 -6.00
CA ARG A 75 11.53 -7.35 -6.51
C ARG A 75 10.37 -6.46 -6.93
N ALA A 76 10.13 -5.39 -6.18
CA ALA A 76 9.13 -4.38 -6.48
C ALA A 76 9.55 -3.38 -7.57
N ARG A 77 10.77 -3.48 -8.13
CA ARG A 77 11.30 -2.61 -9.19
C ARG A 77 11.22 -1.12 -8.85
N LEU A 78 11.52 -0.80 -7.59
CA LEU A 78 11.44 0.54 -7.08
C LEU A 78 12.74 1.31 -7.29
N THR A 79 12.60 2.59 -7.62
CA THR A 79 13.70 3.55 -7.59
C THR A 79 13.31 4.70 -6.67
N GLU A 80 14.11 4.92 -5.64
CA GLU A 80 13.91 6.05 -4.74
C GLU A 80 14.17 7.39 -5.47
N LYS A 81 13.35 8.38 -5.16
CA LYS A 81 13.34 9.73 -5.74
C LYS A 81 13.18 10.75 -4.63
N SER A 82 13.88 11.88 -4.78
CA SER A 82 13.86 12.99 -3.83
C SER A 82 12.64 13.91 -3.99
N SER A 83 11.94 13.85 -5.13
CA SER A 83 10.79 14.69 -5.44
C SER A 83 9.51 13.87 -5.67
N PRO A 84 8.35 14.35 -5.17
CA PRO A 84 7.06 13.78 -5.52
C PRO A 84 6.69 14.08 -6.97
N GLU A 85 6.22 13.06 -7.68
CA GLU A 85 5.69 13.15 -9.04
C GLU A 85 4.46 12.25 -9.17
N GLU A 86 3.66 12.49 -10.19
CA GLU A 86 2.50 11.65 -10.51
C GLU A 86 2.91 10.20 -10.76
N ASN A 87 2.08 9.26 -10.32
CA ASN A 87 2.31 7.81 -10.34
C ASN A 87 3.49 7.31 -9.48
N TYR A 88 4.03 8.15 -8.58
CA TYR A 88 4.99 7.71 -7.58
C TYR A 88 4.29 7.27 -6.29
N ILE A 89 5.01 6.53 -5.47
CA ILE A 89 4.61 6.18 -4.11
C ILE A 89 5.33 7.12 -3.16
N GLY A 90 4.61 7.90 -2.37
CA GLY A 90 5.16 8.79 -1.36
C GLY A 90 5.21 8.12 0.01
N LYS A 91 6.33 8.26 0.73
CA LYS A 91 6.46 7.88 2.15
C LYS A 91 6.19 9.11 3.02
N ILE A 92 5.22 9.02 3.92
CA ILE A 92 4.83 10.09 4.83
C ILE A 92 4.84 9.60 6.28
N LYS A 93 4.79 10.53 7.24
CA LYS A 93 4.55 10.21 8.66
C LYS A 93 3.11 10.57 9.02
N TYR A 94 2.31 9.58 9.37
CA TYR A 94 0.90 9.75 9.76
C TYR A 94 0.67 9.14 11.14
N LYS A 95 0.15 9.94 12.08
CA LYS A 95 -0.14 9.52 13.47
C LYS A 95 1.01 8.76 14.16
N GLY A 96 2.26 9.20 13.92
CA GLY A 96 3.45 8.59 14.53
C GLY A 96 4.05 7.41 13.77
N HIS A 97 3.39 6.90 12.72
CA HIS A 97 3.85 5.77 11.93
C HIS A 97 4.20 6.19 10.50
N PHE A 98 5.04 5.39 9.82
CA PHE A 98 5.26 5.57 8.39
C PHE A 98 4.09 5.00 7.61
N HIS A 99 3.65 5.74 6.60
CA HIS A 99 2.58 5.34 5.70
C HIS A 99 2.99 5.61 4.26
N TYR A 100 2.44 4.85 3.32
CA TYR A 100 2.74 4.95 1.91
C TYR A 100 1.48 5.30 1.14
N VAL A 101 1.59 6.28 0.25
CA VAL A 101 0.46 6.78 -0.55
C VAL A 101 0.81 6.75 -2.02
N HIS A 102 -0.17 6.54 -2.89
CA HIS A 102 0.00 6.69 -4.33
C HIS A 102 -0.32 8.13 -4.74
N ILE A 103 0.63 8.81 -5.36
CA ILE A 103 0.53 10.19 -5.83
C ILE A 103 -0.21 10.18 -7.17
N LEU A 104 -1.44 10.71 -7.19
CA LEU A 104 -2.35 10.67 -8.34
C LEU A 104 -2.21 11.87 -9.26
N SER A 105 -1.96 13.06 -8.72
CA SER A 105 -1.78 14.29 -9.51
C SER A 105 -1.20 15.41 -8.65
N LYS A 106 -0.60 16.40 -9.31
CA LYS A 106 -0.15 17.65 -8.68
C LYS A 106 -1.24 18.72 -8.77
N ARG A 107 -1.51 19.39 -7.67
CA ARG A 107 -2.46 20.51 -7.58
C ARG A 107 -1.76 21.85 -7.87
N GLY A 108 -2.56 22.86 -8.24
CA GLY A 108 -2.07 24.21 -8.54
C GLY A 108 -1.41 24.93 -7.35
N ASP A 109 -1.74 24.54 -6.12
CA ASP A 109 -1.16 25.06 -4.88
C ASP A 109 0.17 24.36 -4.48
N GLY A 110 0.65 23.43 -5.31
CA GLY A 110 1.87 22.67 -5.06
C GLY A 110 1.70 21.46 -4.12
N SER A 111 0.48 21.19 -3.65
CA SER A 111 0.14 19.92 -2.99
C SER A 111 -0.16 18.82 -4.01
N PHE A 112 -0.33 17.59 -3.53
CA PHE A 112 -0.55 16.41 -4.36
C PHE A 112 -1.79 15.65 -3.90
N ASP A 113 -2.66 15.30 -4.84
CA ASP A 113 -3.74 14.35 -4.59
C ASP A 113 -3.16 12.96 -4.39
N CYS A 114 -3.41 12.36 -3.22
CA CYS A 114 -2.81 11.10 -2.84
C CYS A 114 -3.87 10.09 -2.41
N TYR A 115 -3.78 8.88 -2.95
CA TYR A 115 -4.56 7.73 -2.52
C TYR A 115 -3.95 7.12 -1.25
N ASN A 116 -4.77 6.97 -0.20
CA ASN A 116 -4.39 6.35 1.06
C ASN A 116 -5.03 4.96 1.20
N SER A 117 -4.23 3.95 1.56
CA SER A 117 -4.68 2.56 1.71
C SER A 117 -5.70 2.33 2.83
N ASP A 118 -5.76 3.22 3.83
CA ASP A 118 -6.52 3.02 5.06
C ASP A 118 -8.00 3.41 4.93
N GLY A 119 -8.47 3.85 3.76
CA GLY A 119 -9.88 4.22 3.63
C GLY A 119 -10.40 4.61 2.26
N ASP A 120 -9.70 4.28 1.17
CA ASP A 120 -10.12 4.63 -0.20
C ASP A 120 -10.34 6.13 -0.41
N LYS A 121 -9.66 6.97 0.40
CA LYS A 121 -9.77 8.42 0.34
C LYS A 121 -8.61 8.99 -0.46
N ILE A 122 -8.96 9.92 -1.34
CA ILE A 122 -8.02 10.85 -1.94
C ILE A 122 -7.90 12.04 -1.00
N GLN A 123 -6.68 12.37 -0.59
CA GLN A 123 -6.40 13.51 0.26
C GLN A 123 -5.23 14.33 -0.28
N PRO A 124 -5.26 15.68 -0.16
CA PRO A 124 -4.12 16.50 -0.47
C PRO A 124 -3.00 16.31 0.55
N ILE A 125 -1.78 16.20 0.05
CA ILE A 125 -0.55 16.14 0.86
C ILE A 125 0.43 17.18 0.32
N LYS A 126 1.02 17.98 1.20
CA LYS A 126 2.02 18.98 0.78
C LYS A 126 3.32 18.30 0.39
N ALA A 127 4.04 18.88 -0.57
CA ALA A 127 5.35 18.38 -0.99
C ALA A 127 6.32 18.16 0.19
N SER A 128 6.27 19.03 1.20
CA SER A 128 7.12 18.97 2.40
C SER A 128 6.80 17.82 3.36
N GLU A 129 5.67 17.12 3.18
CA GLU A 129 5.28 15.99 4.04
C GLU A 129 5.83 14.65 3.53
N PHE A 130 6.31 14.61 2.28
CA PHE A 130 6.99 13.43 1.74
C PHE A 130 8.42 13.36 2.28
N LEU A 131 8.73 12.25 2.96
CA LEU A 131 10.07 11.95 3.42
C LEU A 131 10.96 11.47 2.28
N CYS A 132 10.39 10.65 1.39
CA CYS A 132 10.97 10.25 0.11
C CYS A 132 9.85 9.70 -0.79
N CYS A 133 10.15 9.55 -2.08
CA CYS A 133 9.24 9.00 -3.07
C CYS A 133 9.85 7.80 -3.80
N TYR A 134 9.01 6.96 -4.39
CA TYR A 134 9.45 5.78 -5.15
C TYR A 134 8.74 5.73 -6.49
N LYS A 135 9.52 5.64 -7.56
CA LYS A 135 9.03 5.28 -8.89
C LYS A 135 8.91 3.77 -9.00
N VAL A 136 7.78 3.28 -9.48
CA VAL A 136 7.60 1.87 -9.88
C VAL A 136 7.98 1.74 -11.36
N ASN A 137 8.90 0.83 -11.70
CA ASN A 137 9.36 0.58 -13.07
C ASN A 137 8.91 -0.78 -13.63
#